data_AF-A0A7S4CZG5-F1
#
_entry.id   AF-A0A7S4CZG5-F1
#
_cell.length_a   1.000
_cell.length_b   1.000
_cell.length_c   1.000
_cell.angle_alpha   90.00
_cell.angle_beta   90.00
_cell.angle_gamma   90.00
#
_symmetry.space_group_name_H-M   'P 1'
#
loop_
_entity.id
_entity.type
_entity.pdbx_description
1 polymer ?
#
loop_
_entity_poly.entity_id
_entity_poly.type
_entity_poly.pdbx_seq_one_letter_code
_entity_poly.pdbx_strand_id
1 'polypeptide(L)'
;MTRHAVCLCACARAVFSRVLISGCPAVASHRTCAIIGADACQRYPGASADDILMRLFQENAGRLKECDSWSDWTIILGDIMHREYGYRVFNPMNVDTQVPQIVTPCYPAENTTYDVNQSAMERIRKEFLRAAHVKCGHWDSLWELMDFFATARYCLCIAIANRRSTIMTAAYAQATVGQRFILRR
;
A
#
# COMPACT_ATOMS: atom_id res chain seq x y z
N MET A 1 5.43 17.09 -4.82
CA MET A 1 5.93 16.12 -5.83
C MET A 1 6.01 14.69 -5.27
N THR A 2 6.50 14.49 -4.05
CA THR A 2 6.70 13.17 -3.39
C THR A 2 5.50 12.22 -3.46
N ARG A 3 4.26 12.68 -3.19
CA ARG A 3 3.05 11.85 -3.33
C ARG A 3 2.88 11.27 -4.74
N HIS A 4 3.02 12.10 -5.78
CA HIS A 4 2.82 11.68 -7.16
C HIS A 4 3.85 10.64 -7.56
N ALA A 5 5.10 10.86 -7.16
CA ALA A 5 6.18 9.90 -7.29
C ALA A 5 5.82 8.57 -6.61
N VAL A 6 5.49 8.55 -5.31
CA VAL A 6 5.14 7.29 -4.62
C VAL A 6 3.96 6.56 -5.28
N CYS A 7 2.92 7.29 -5.70
CA CYS A 7 1.79 6.71 -6.43
C CYS A 7 2.21 6.13 -7.80
N LEU A 8 3.05 6.84 -8.56
CA LEU A 8 3.51 6.41 -9.87
C LEU A 8 4.32 5.11 -9.77
N CYS A 9 5.18 4.98 -8.75
CA CYS A 9 5.97 3.76 -8.50
C CYS A 9 5.02 2.63 -8.16
N ALA A 10 4.10 2.86 -7.22
CA ALA A 10 3.12 1.84 -6.84
C ALA A 10 2.29 1.37 -8.05
N CYS A 11 1.90 2.27 -8.96
CA CYS A 11 1.19 1.92 -10.19
C CYS A 11 2.07 1.12 -11.16
N ALA A 12 3.28 1.61 -11.48
CA ALA A 12 4.19 0.96 -12.41
C ALA A 12 4.61 -0.46 -11.95
N ARG A 13 4.68 -0.66 -10.63
CA ARG A 13 5.04 -1.93 -9.99
C ARG A 13 3.82 -2.80 -9.65
N ALA A 14 2.63 -2.38 -10.07
CA ALA A 14 1.33 -3.00 -9.82
C ALA A 14 1.04 -3.29 -8.32
N VAL A 15 1.65 -2.53 -7.41
CA VAL A 15 1.44 -2.57 -5.96
C VAL A 15 0.27 -1.65 -5.56
N PHE A 16 -0.16 -0.78 -6.48
CA PHE A 16 -1.30 0.12 -6.30
C PHE A 16 -2.63 -0.53 -6.68
N SER A 17 -3.54 -0.63 -5.72
CA SER A 17 -4.98 -0.75 -5.96
C SER A 17 -5.72 -0.56 -4.63
N ARG A 18 -6.99 -0.11 -4.69
CA ARG A 18 -7.95 -0.18 -3.57
C ARG A 18 -9.14 -1.11 -3.90
N VAL A 19 -9.35 -1.43 -5.17
CA VAL A 19 -10.39 -2.34 -5.71
C VAL A 19 -9.80 -2.93 -7.00
N LEU A 20 -9.24 -4.14 -6.96
CA LEU A 20 -8.82 -4.89 -8.15
C LEU A 20 -10.06 -5.51 -8.79
N ILE A 21 -10.36 -5.40 -10.08
CA ILE A 21 -9.51 -5.38 -11.28
C ILE A 21 -8.33 -6.37 -11.17
N SER A 22 -8.70 -7.64 -11.34
CA SER A 22 -7.95 -8.91 -11.25
C SER A 22 -6.46 -8.90 -11.63
N GLY A 23 -5.62 -9.33 -10.69
CA GLY A 23 -4.31 -9.94 -10.97
C GLY A 23 -3.28 -9.79 -9.85
N CYS A 24 -3.19 -8.61 -9.25
CA CYS A 24 -2.20 -8.29 -8.21
C CYS A 24 -2.89 -8.10 -6.88
N PRO A 25 -2.65 -8.84 -5.80
CA PRO A 25 -3.23 -8.49 -4.49
C PRO A 25 -2.84 -7.04 -4.16
N ALA A 26 -3.83 -6.22 -3.82
CA ALA A 26 -3.81 -4.75 -3.79
C ALA A 26 -3.15 -4.29 -2.50
N VAL A 27 -2.31 -3.27 -2.56
CA VAL A 27 -1.37 -3.06 -1.46
C VAL A 27 -1.24 -1.63 -0.94
N ALA A 28 -1.54 -0.64 -1.77
CA ALA A 28 -1.58 0.75 -1.32
C ALA A 28 -2.68 1.54 -2.05
N SER A 29 -3.59 2.15 -1.28
CA SER A 29 -4.53 3.12 -1.81
C SER A 29 -3.85 4.48 -2.04
N HIS A 30 -4.48 5.38 -2.81
CA HIS A 30 -4.00 6.76 -2.94
C HIS A 30 -3.85 7.48 -1.59
N ARG A 31 -4.66 7.11 -0.59
CA ARG A 31 -4.57 7.65 0.77
C ARG A 31 -3.33 7.12 1.48
N THR A 32 -3.09 5.81 1.38
CA THR A 32 -1.92 5.14 1.93
C THR A 32 -0.62 5.74 1.39
N CYS A 33 -0.49 5.87 0.07
CA CYS A 33 0.69 6.51 -0.55
C CYS A 33 0.87 7.97 -0.10
N ALA A 34 -0.23 8.72 0.04
CA ALA A 34 -0.17 10.09 0.51
C ALA A 34 0.29 10.16 1.97
N ILE A 35 -0.17 9.25 2.83
CA ILE A 35 0.23 9.19 4.24
C ILE A 35 1.71 8.81 4.37
N ILE A 36 2.18 7.77 3.67
CA ILE A 36 3.61 7.39 3.67
C ILE A 36 4.48 8.54 3.16
N GLY A 37 4.06 9.21 2.09
CA GLY A 37 4.77 10.37 1.56
C GLY A 37 4.79 11.55 2.53
N ALA A 38 3.69 11.81 3.23
CA ALA A 38 3.59 12.87 4.24
C ALA A 38 4.48 12.59 5.46
N ASP A 39 4.52 11.35 5.93
CA ASP A 39 5.40 10.91 7.03
C ASP A 39 6.87 11.17 6.70
N ALA A 40 7.31 10.83 5.47
CA ALA A 40 8.66 11.15 5.03
C ALA A 40 8.92 12.67 4.96
N CYS A 41 7.95 13.46 4.50
CA CYS A 41 8.05 14.92 4.50
C CYS A 41 8.15 15.50 5.92
N GLN A 42 7.43 14.94 6.90
CA GLN A 42 7.48 15.36 8.31
C GLN A 42 8.84 15.06 8.94
N ARG A 43 9.45 13.92 8.59
CA ARG A 43 10.77 13.51 9.11
C ARG A 43 11.92 14.33 8.53
N TYR A 44 11.75 14.91 7.34
CA TYR A 44 12.79 15.66 6.63
C TYR A 44 12.35 17.07 6.20
N PRO A 45 12.10 17.98 7.15
CA PRO A 45 11.74 19.35 6.83
C PRO A 45 12.92 20.05 6.11
N GLY A 46 12.67 20.61 4.93
CA GLY A 46 13.67 21.35 4.14
C GLY A 46 14.52 20.50 3.20
N ALA A 47 14.33 19.18 3.16
CA ALA A 47 14.98 18.33 2.16
C ALA A 47 14.38 18.52 0.76
N SER A 48 15.19 18.28 -0.28
CA SER A 48 14.70 18.29 -1.65
C SER A 48 13.75 17.12 -1.91
N ALA A 49 12.92 17.19 -2.96
CA ALA A 49 12.01 16.09 -3.29
C ALA A 49 12.75 14.77 -3.54
N ASP A 50 13.94 14.84 -4.14
CA ASP A 50 14.80 13.70 -4.44
C ASP A 50 15.37 13.08 -3.17
N ASP A 51 15.83 13.92 -2.23
CA ASP A 51 16.31 13.47 -0.92
C ASP A 51 15.21 12.79 -0.12
N ILE A 52 14.00 13.37 -0.12
CA ILE A 52 12.83 12.81 0.56
C ILE A 52 12.48 11.45 -0.04
N LEU A 53 12.44 11.31 -1.37
CA LEU A 53 12.12 10.04 -2.03
C LEU A 53 13.17 8.97 -1.73
N MET A 54 14.46 9.31 -1.81
CA MET A 54 15.54 8.38 -1.51
C MET A 54 15.45 7.88 -0.06
N ARG A 55 15.33 8.80 0.90
CA ARG A 55 15.23 8.47 2.34
C ARG A 55 13.96 7.67 2.64
N LEU A 56 12.83 8.05 2.04
CA LEU A 56 11.57 7.31 2.15
C LEU A 56 11.75 5.84 1.81
N PHE A 57 12.37 5.51 0.67
CA PHE A 57 12.55 4.12 0.28
C PHE A 57 13.58 3.41 1.17
N GLN A 58 14.70 4.06 1.48
CA GLN A 58 15.76 3.46 2.31
C GLN A 58 15.31 3.13 3.73
N GLU A 59 14.59 4.04 4.38
CA GLU A 59 14.15 3.83 5.75
C GLU A 59 12.97 2.88 5.83
N ASN A 60 12.00 2.97 4.92
CA ASN A 60 10.93 1.98 4.89
C ASN A 60 11.48 0.60 4.54
N ALA A 61 12.49 0.49 3.67
CA ALA A 61 13.21 -0.76 3.44
C ALA A 61 13.93 -1.27 4.69
N GLY A 62 14.60 -0.39 5.46
CA GLY A 62 15.23 -0.71 6.73
C GLY A 62 14.23 -1.23 7.76
N ARG A 63 13.16 -0.46 8.02
CA ARG A 63 12.06 -0.84 8.91
C ARG A 63 11.48 -2.20 8.51
N LEU A 64 11.19 -2.40 7.22
CA LEU A 64 10.60 -3.64 6.73
C LEU A 64 11.54 -4.86 6.82
N LYS A 65 12.87 -4.67 6.86
CA LYS A 65 13.85 -5.75 7.14
C LYS A 65 13.84 -6.16 8.60
N GLU A 66 13.69 -5.19 9.50
CA GLU A 66 13.74 -5.39 10.95
C GLU A 66 12.37 -5.75 11.55
N CYS A 67 11.27 -5.54 10.82
CA CYS A 67 9.94 -5.95 11.25
C CYS A 67 9.80 -7.47 11.29
N ASP A 68 9.76 -8.02 12.50
CA ASP A 68 9.33 -9.39 12.79
C ASP A 68 7.83 -9.56 12.54
N SER A 69 7.03 -8.53 12.84
CA SER A 69 5.60 -8.46 12.53
C SER A 69 5.24 -7.24 11.69
N TRP A 70 4.21 -7.37 10.86
CA TRP A 70 3.69 -6.26 10.05
C TRP A 70 2.95 -5.20 10.87
N SER A 71 2.49 -5.52 12.08
CA SER A 71 1.99 -4.55 13.07
C SER A 71 3.02 -3.46 13.38
N ASP A 72 4.30 -3.80 13.34
CA ASP A 72 5.39 -2.92 13.75
C ASP A 72 5.61 -1.81 12.71
N TRP A 73 5.16 -2.04 11.47
CA TRP A 73 5.11 -1.01 10.45
C TRP A 73 3.82 -0.18 10.57
N THR A 74 3.82 0.65 11.62
CA THR A 74 2.77 1.63 11.90
C THR A 74 3.21 3.03 11.46
N ILE A 75 2.31 3.77 10.80
CA ILE A 75 2.50 5.17 10.39
C ILE A 75 1.32 6.00 10.85
N ILE A 76 1.62 7.04 11.63
CA ILE A 76 0.67 7.97 12.24
C ILE A 76 1.25 9.38 12.03
N LEU A 77 0.50 10.28 11.39
CA LEU A 77 0.98 11.63 11.04
C LEU A 77 0.80 12.68 12.15
N GLY A 78 0.17 12.30 13.27
CA GLY A 78 -0.14 13.17 14.40
C GLY A 78 -1.08 12.49 15.40
N ASP A 79 -1.48 13.22 16.43
CA ASP A 79 -2.26 12.64 17.53
C ASP A 79 -3.62 12.12 17.07
N ILE A 80 -3.97 10.91 17.53
CA ILE A 80 -5.28 10.32 17.27
C ILE A 80 -6.30 11.05 18.16
N MET A 81 -7.18 11.83 17.52
CA MET A 81 -8.23 12.54 18.22
C MET A 81 -9.32 11.58 18.71
N HIS A 82 -9.63 11.64 20.00
CA HIS A 82 -10.80 11.00 20.60
C HIS A 82 -11.88 12.07 20.83
N ARG A 83 -13.10 11.85 20.31
CA ARG A 83 -14.25 12.74 20.50
C ARG A 83 -15.49 11.94 20.86
N GLU A 84 -16.36 12.52 21.69
CA GLU A 84 -17.60 11.92 22.21
C GLU A 84 -18.76 11.88 21.18
N TYR A 85 -18.47 11.80 19.89
CA TYR A 85 -19.50 11.71 18.84
C TYR A 85 -19.96 10.27 18.58
N GLY A 86 -19.54 9.30 19.39
CA GLY A 86 -19.96 7.90 19.29
C GLY A 86 -19.39 7.10 18.12
N TYR A 87 -18.52 7.68 17.28
CA TYR A 87 -17.84 6.95 16.21
C TYR A 87 -16.70 6.07 16.77
N ARG A 88 -16.50 4.90 16.15
CA ARG A 88 -15.34 4.06 16.43
C ARG A 88 -14.10 4.72 15.85
N VAL A 89 -13.09 4.94 16.70
CA VAL A 89 -11.78 5.45 16.31
C VAL A 89 -10.80 4.29 16.34
N PHE A 90 -10.08 4.06 15.24
CA PHE A 90 -9.03 3.05 15.18
C PHE A 90 -7.89 3.42 16.15
N ASN A 91 -7.52 2.49 17.03
CA ASN A 91 -6.39 2.63 17.93
C ASN A 91 -5.36 1.51 17.66
N PRO A 92 -4.19 1.83 17.10
CA PRO A 92 -3.17 0.83 16.76
C PRO A 92 -2.68 0.02 17.96
N MET A 93 -2.70 0.61 19.17
CA MET A 93 -2.22 -0.04 20.41
C MET A 93 -3.16 -1.13 20.93
N ASN A 94 -4.43 -1.12 20.52
CA ASN A 94 -5.46 -2.02 21.05
C ASN A 94 -5.84 -3.14 20.07
N VAL A 95 -5.14 -3.26 18.95
CA VAL A 95 -5.47 -4.26 17.93
C VAL A 95 -4.23 -5.09 17.61
N ASP A 96 -4.28 -6.37 17.99
CA ASP A 96 -3.32 -7.36 17.55
C ASP A 96 -3.63 -7.74 16.09
N THR A 97 -2.94 -7.10 15.15
CA THR A 97 -3.12 -7.33 13.71
C THR A 97 -1.83 -7.76 13.06
N GLN A 98 -1.90 -8.78 12.21
CA GLN A 98 -0.78 -9.16 11.34
C GLN A 98 -0.65 -8.29 10.07
N VAL A 99 -1.29 -7.12 10.02
CA VAL A 99 -1.30 -6.22 8.86
C VAL A 99 -0.68 -4.87 9.21
N PRO A 100 -0.11 -4.14 8.23
CA PRO A 100 0.39 -2.79 8.47
C PRO A 100 -0.71 -1.84 8.93
N GLN A 101 -0.32 -0.85 9.74
CA GLN A 101 -1.24 0.10 10.35
C GLN A 101 -0.92 1.52 9.88
N ILE A 102 -1.48 1.90 8.73
CA ILE A 102 -1.30 3.25 8.15
C ILE A 102 -2.57 4.05 8.41
N VAL A 103 -2.51 4.95 9.39
CA VAL A 103 -3.69 5.56 10.01
C VAL A 103 -4.01 6.92 9.39
N THR A 104 -5.29 7.19 9.11
CA THR A 104 -5.73 8.51 8.65
C THR A 104 -5.62 9.56 9.77
N PRO A 105 -5.14 10.78 9.49
CA PRO A 105 -4.95 11.81 10.52
C PRO A 105 -6.25 12.51 10.96
N CYS A 106 -7.35 12.35 10.20
CA CYS A 106 -8.62 13.01 10.49
C CYS A 106 -9.51 12.15 11.39
N TYR A 107 -10.36 12.79 12.19
CA TYR A 107 -11.39 12.10 12.96
C TYR A 107 -12.58 11.66 12.07
N PRO A 108 -13.12 10.43 12.22
CA PRO A 108 -12.57 9.33 13.02
C PRO A 108 -11.36 8.70 12.33
N ALA A 109 -10.31 8.41 13.10
CA ALA A 109 -9.11 7.77 12.57
C ALA A 109 -9.44 6.34 12.13
N GLU A 110 -8.95 5.94 10.95
CA GLU A 110 -9.14 4.61 10.36
C GLU A 110 -7.80 4.06 9.87
N ASN A 111 -7.61 2.73 9.95
CA ASN A 111 -6.51 2.07 9.24
C ASN A 111 -6.82 2.05 7.75
N THR A 112 -5.89 2.50 6.89
CA THR A 112 -6.05 2.49 5.43
C THR A 112 -5.61 1.20 4.76
N THR A 113 -4.97 0.30 5.49
CA THR A 113 -4.37 -0.95 4.98
C THR A 113 -4.96 -2.22 5.62
N TYR A 114 -6.22 -2.14 6.10
CA TYR A 114 -6.90 -3.26 6.74
C TYR A 114 -7.18 -4.45 5.80
N ASP A 115 -7.18 -4.22 4.48
CA ASP A 115 -7.47 -5.20 3.43
C ASP A 115 -6.20 -5.84 2.84
N VAL A 116 -5.03 -5.43 3.33
CA VAL A 116 -3.75 -5.95 2.84
C VAL A 116 -3.54 -7.37 3.35
N ASN A 117 -3.26 -8.30 2.43
CA ASN A 117 -2.99 -9.69 2.75
C ASN A 117 -1.48 -10.02 2.75
N GLN A 118 -1.12 -11.24 3.16
CA GLN A 118 0.29 -11.64 3.29
C GLN A 118 1.09 -11.60 1.98
N SER A 119 0.50 -11.99 0.86
CA SER A 119 1.18 -11.94 -0.44
C SER A 119 1.38 -10.51 -0.94
N ALA A 120 0.42 -9.63 -0.69
CA ALA A 120 0.56 -8.19 -0.91
C ALA A 120 1.71 -7.63 -0.06
N MET A 121 1.74 -7.94 1.23
CA MET A 121 2.76 -7.52 2.19
C MET A 121 4.18 -7.91 1.73
N GLU A 122 4.41 -9.18 1.39
CA GLU A 122 5.71 -9.63 0.87
C GLU A 122 6.16 -8.85 -0.37
N ARG A 123 5.20 -8.49 -1.22
CA ARG A 123 5.46 -7.70 -2.41
C ARG A 123 5.74 -6.23 -2.11
N ILE A 124 5.11 -5.63 -1.09
CA ILE A 124 5.53 -4.31 -0.56
C ILE A 124 6.99 -4.36 -0.17
N ARG A 125 7.33 -5.32 0.69
CA ARG A 125 8.67 -5.46 1.24
C ARG A 125 9.68 -5.57 0.12
N LYS A 126 9.43 -6.43 -0.88
CA LYS A 126 10.29 -6.58 -2.06
C LYS A 126 10.45 -5.28 -2.84
N GLU A 127 9.37 -4.53 -3.09
CA GLU A 127 9.44 -3.31 -3.88
C GLU A 127 10.09 -2.13 -3.13
N PHE A 128 9.88 -1.99 -1.82
CA PHE A 128 10.62 -1.02 -1.02
C PHE A 128 12.11 -1.36 -0.94
N LEU A 129 12.44 -2.63 -0.73
CA LEU A 129 13.83 -3.11 -0.78
C LEU A 129 14.49 -2.82 -2.12
N ARG A 130 13.81 -3.07 -3.24
CA ARG A 130 14.29 -2.73 -4.58
C ARG A 130 14.51 -1.23 -4.73
N ALA A 131 13.49 -0.43 -4.40
CA ALA A 131 13.52 1.02 -4.54
C ALA A 131 14.62 1.67 -3.69
N ALA A 132 14.97 1.09 -2.54
CA ALA A 132 16.06 1.58 -1.70
C ALA A 132 17.45 1.49 -2.36
N HIS A 133 17.62 0.65 -3.39
CA HIS A 133 18.88 0.54 -4.14
C HIS A 133 18.95 1.51 -5.33
N VAL A 134 17.85 2.21 -5.65
CA VAL A 134 17.84 3.21 -6.72
C VAL A 134 18.63 4.43 -6.27
N LYS A 135 19.63 4.82 -7.07
CA LYS A 135 20.46 5.99 -6.79
C LYS A 135 19.72 7.27 -7.11
N CYS A 136 19.97 8.30 -6.31
CA CYS A 136 19.49 9.66 -6.57
C CYS A 136 19.88 10.09 -8.01
N GLY A 137 18.94 10.74 -8.71
CA GLY A 137 19.10 11.18 -10.09
C GLY A 137 18.92 10.09 -11.16
N HIS A 138 18.76 8.81 -10.79
CA HIS A 138 18.52 7.69 -11.73
C HIS A 138 17.12 7.08 -11.52
N TRP A 139 16.11 7.96 -11.54
CA TRP A 139 14.73 7.63 -11.19
C TRP A 139 14.01 6.77 -12.24
N ASP A 140 14.50 6.67 -13.47
CA ASP A 140 13.85 5.90 -14.53
C ASP A 140 13.64 4.44 -14.14
N SER A 141 14.64 3.84 -13.48
CA SER A 141 14.58 2.47 -12.95
C SER A 141 13.54 2.28 -11.84
N LEU A 142 13.11 3.36 -11.17
CA LEU A 142 12.05 3.31 -10.17
C LEU A 142 10.68 3.10 -10.82
N TRP A 143 10.47 3.73 -11.98
CA TRP A 143 9.22 3.77 -12.74
C TRP A 143 9.08 2.65 -13.79
N GLU A 144 10.11 1.81 -13.92
CA GLU A 144 10.06 0.68 -14.84
C GLU A 144 8.87 -0.24 -14.56
N LEU A 145 8.07 -0.45 -15.60
CA LEU A 145 6.92 -1.34 -15.56
C LEU A 145 7.38 -2.74 -15.18
N MET A 146 6.72 -3.30 -14.17
CA MET A 146 6.96 -4.68 -13.80
C MET A 146 6.30 -5.61 -14.81
N ASP A 147 7.04 -6.60 -15.29
CA ASP A 147 6.46 -7.72 -16.01
C ASP A 147 5.83 -8.72 -15.03
N PHE A 148 4.56 -8.48 -14.68
CA PHE A 148 3.83 -9.31 -13.73
C PHE A 148 3.79 -10.78 -14.16
N PHE A 149 3.57 -11.06 -15.45
CA PHE A 149 3.43 -12.43 -15.94
C PHE A 149 4.77 -13.16 -15.98
N ALA A 150 5.89 -12.45 -16.18
CA ALA A 150 7.22 -13.06 -16.06
C ALA A 150 7.61 -13.37 -14.60
N THR A 151 7.04 -12.67 -13.61
CA THR A 151 7.39 -12.91 -12.19
C THR A 151 6.80 -14.19 -11.60
N ALA A 152 5.71 -14.72 -12.15
CA ALA A 152 5.03 -15.88 -11.62
C ALA A 152 5.15 -17.06 -12.59
N ARG A 153 5.62 -18.22 -12.09
CA ARG A 153 5.67 -19.45 -12.88
C ARG A 153 4.28 -19.96 -13.28
N TYR A 154 3.27 -19.67 -12.46
CA TYR A 154 1.89 -20.10 -12.66
C TYR A 154 0.95 -18.90 -12.48
N CYS A 155 -0.05 -18.79 -13.34
CA CYS A 155 -1.04 -17.72 -13.29
C CYS A 155 -2.46 -18.31 -13.27
N LEU A 156 -3.31 -17.77 -12.41
CA LEU A 156 -4.74 -18.04 -12.42
C LEU A 156 -5.45 -16.95 -13.25
N CYS A 157 -6.06 -17.34 -14.37
CA CYS A 157 -6.88 -16.44 -15.16
C CYS A 157 -8.36 -16.58 -14.76
N ILE A 158 -8.98 -15.48 -14.34
CA ILE A 158 -10.40 -15.43 -14.00
C ILE A 158 -11.11 -14.63 -15.10
N ALA A 159 -11.78 -15.34 -16.02
CA ALA A 159 -12.57 -14.73 -17.08
C ALA A 159 -14.01 -14.55 -16.62
N ILE A 160 -14.50 -13.30 -16.64
CA ILE A 160 -15.89 -12.97 -16.31
C ILE A 160 -16.57 -12.53 -17.60
N ALA A 161 -17.55 -13.31 -18.05
CA ALA A 161 -18.36 -12.98 -19.21
C ALA A 161 -19.79 -12.65 -18.75
N ASN A 162 -20.34 -11.54 -19.24
CA ASN A 162 -21.76 -11.23 -19.11
C ASN A 162 -22.34 -10.91 -20.49
N ARG A 163 -23.52 -11.44 -20.78
CA ARG A 163 -24.23 -11.24 -22.05
C ARG A 163 -24.74 -9.82 -22.23
N ARG A 164 -24.94 -9.08 -21.14
CA ARG A 164 -25.19 -7.63 -21.12
C ARG A 164 -23.98 -6.95 -20.50
N SER A 165 -23.45 -5.90 -21.14
CA SER A 165 -22.26 -5.17 -20.66
C SER A 165 -22.59 -4.31 -19.43
N THR A 166 -22.85 -4.95 -18.29
CA THR A 166 -23.16 -4.23 -17.05
C THR A 166 -21.90 -4.11 -16.22
N ILE A 167 -21.41 -2.88 -16.06
CA ILE A 167 -20.26 -2.51 -15.21
C ILE A 167 -20.41 -3.11 -13.79
N MET A 168 -21.63 -3.25 -13.29
CA MET A 168 -21.92 -3.83 -11.98
C MET A 168 -21.47 -5.29 -11.82
N THR A 169 -21.55 -6.13 -12.86
CA THR A 169 -21.16 -7.54 -12.75
C THR A 169 -19.64 -7.69 -12.63
N ALA A 170 -18.91 -6.90 -13.42
CA ALA A 170 -17.45 -6.84 -13.31
C ALA A 170 -17.04 -6.32 -11.93
N ALA A 171 -17.64 -5.23 -11.45
CA ALA A 171 -17.35 -4.66 -10.13
C ALA A 171 -17.65 -5.62 -8.97
N TYR A 172 -18.77 -6.35 -9.04
CA TYR A 172 -19.13 -7.34 -8.02
C TYR A 172 -18.16 -8.52 -7.97
N ALA A 173 -17.83 -9.08 -9.14
CA ALA A 173 -16.87 -10.19 -9.23
C ALA A 173 -15.48 -9.77 -8.73
N GLN A 174 -15.04 -8.55 -9.07
CA GLN A 174 -13.82 -7.94 -8.59
C GLN A 174 -13.78 -7.79 -7.06
N ALA A 175 -14.84 -7.26 -6.46
CA ALA A 175 -14.95 -7.15 -5.00
C ALA A 175 -14.92 -8.54 -4.31
N THR A 176 -15.53 -9.55 -4.93
CA THR A 176 -15.61 -10.92 -4.38
C THR A 176 -14.27 -11.65 -4.42
N VAL A 177 -13.47 -11.45 -5.47
CA VAL A 177 -12.12 -12.03 -5.57
C VAL A 177 -11.25 -11.53 -4.42
N GLY A 178 -11.33 -10.25 -4.06
CA GLY A 178 -10.64 -9.72 -2.88
C GLY A 178 -11.07 -10.43 -1.59
N GLN A 179 -12.38 -10.59 -1.35
CA GLN A 179 -12.90 -11.13 -0.09
C GLN A 179 -12.70 -12.64 0.08
N ARG A 180 -12.89 -13.46 -0.96
CA ARG A 180 -12.89 -14.93 -0.82
C ARG A 180 -11.49 -15.56 -0.76
N PHE A 181 -10.47 -14.90 -1.30
CA PHE A 181 -9.08 -15.32 -1.10
C PHE A 181 -8.51 -14.88 0.26
N ILE A 182 -9.19 -13.97 0.97
CA ILE A 182 -8.86 -13.56 2.34
C ILE A 182 -9.50 -14.49 3.39
N LEU A 183 -10.61 -15.18 3.06
CA LEU A 183 -11.42 -15.96 4.00
C LEU A 183 -11.14 -17.47 4.02
N ARG A 184 -10.07 -17.95 3.38
CA ARG A 184 -9.57 -19.33 3.55
C ARG A 184 -8.17 -19.28 4.14
N ARG A 185 -8.10 -19.04 5.45
CA ARG A 185 -7.00 -19.51 6.30
C ARG A 185 -7.51 -20.72 7.07
#